data_AF-A0A9Q0W8L9-F1
#
_entry.id   AF-A0A9Q0W8L9-F1
#
_cell.length_a   1.000
_cell.length_b   1.000
_cell.length_c   1.000
_cell.angle_alpha   90.00
_cell.angle_beta   90.00
_cell.angle_gamma   90.00
#
_symmetry.space_group_name_H-M   'P 1'
#
loop_
_entity.id
_entity.type
_entity.pdbx_description
1 polymer ?
#
loop_
_entity_poly.entity_id
_entity_poly.type
_entity_poly.pdbx_seq_one_letter_code
_entity_poly.pdbx_strand_id
1 'polypeptide(L)'
;MAEVHTSTMLDESSFDVDKLTYEIFSILENKFLFGGYDDPKLSKNTHQVPIQEQLKPTKQFNGGKVRILSIDGGGATNGILAAKSLTHLESCLRRKSGNPDASISDYFDVVAGSGSGGILAALLFTRGKNGRPMFTAEEALSFLVRINKKMNRAQGFFGKVFGSAKAEKVFSENFSGN
;
A
#
# COMPACT_ATOMS: atom_id res chain seq x y z
N MET A 1 -32.16 41.40 45.27
CA MET A 1 -30.73 41.17 45.61
C MET A 1 -30.58 39.67 45.84
N ALA A 2 -29.84 38.88 45.06
CA ALA A 2 -28.78 39.18 44.10
C ALA A 2 -28.84 38.21 42.91
N GLU A 3 -28.48 38.71 41.74
CA GLU A 3 -28.24 37.96 40.50
C GLU A 3 -26.78 37.48 40.56
N VAL A 4 -26.55 36.16 40.49
CA VAL A 4 -25.20 35.58 40.45
C VAL A 4 -24.92 35.12 39.03
N HIS A 5 -24.11 35.93 38.37
CA HIS A 5 -23.35 35.59 37.18
C HIS A 5 -22.41 34.40 37.48
N THR A 6 -22.56 33.30 36.75
CA THR A 6 -21.47 32.32 36.54
C THR A 6 -21.41 31.95 35.07
N SER A 7 -20.62 32.73 34.34
CA SER A 7 -20.22 32.49 32.96
C SER A 7 -19.11 31.44 32.90
N THR A 8 -19.20 30.61 31.85
CA THR A 8 -18.08 30.11 31.02
C THR A 8 -16.95 29.36 31.72
N MET A 9 -16.99 28.01 31.73
CA MET A 9 -15.80 27.17 31.94
C MET A 9 -15.87 25.77 31.31
N LEU A 10 -16.49 25.57 30.13
CA LEU A 10 -16.41 24.29 29.42
C LEU A 10 -16.57 24.46 27.89
N ASP A 11 -15.58 25.05 27.20
CA ASP A 11 -15.39 24.83 25.75
C ASP A 11 -13.97 25.22 25.29
N GLU A 12 -12.95 24.52 25.77
CA GLU A 12 -11.53 24.80 25.45
C GLU A 12 -10.81 23.57 24.84
N SER A 13 -11.55 22.62 24.28
CA SER A 13 -10.97 21.45 23.59
C SER A 13 -11.31 21.34 22.11
N SER A 14 -12.04 22.32 21.54
CA SER A 14 -12.40 22.33 20.10
C SER A 14 -11.35 23.04 19.24
N PHE A 15 -10.65 24.04 19.77
CA PHE A 15 -9.84 24.97 18.97
C PHE A 15 -8.50 24.40 18.45
N ASP A 16 -7.92 23.40 19.12
CA ASP A 16 -6.65 22.81 18.69
C ASP A 16 -6.81 21.77 17.56
N VAL A 17 -7.99 21.14 17.46
CA VAL A 17 -8.27 20.20 16.36
C VAL A 17 -8.44 20.98 15.05
N ASP A 18 -9.07 22.15 15.05
CA ASP A 18 -9.34 22.92 13.84
C ASP A 18 -8.07 23.52 13.23
N LYS A 19 -7.17 24.06 14.06
CA LYS A 19 -5.91 24.64 13.57
C LYS A 19 -4.98 23.57 13.01
N LEU A 20 -4.80 22.45 13.72
CA LEU A 20 -3.97 21.34 13.24
C LEU A 20 -4.59 20.70 11.99
N THR A 21 -5.90 20.50 11.98
CA THR A 21 -6.63 20.00 10.81
C THR A 21 -6.45 20.92 9.62
N TYR A 22 -6.59 22.25 9.81
CA TYR A 22 -6.38 23.23 8.75
C TYR A 22 -4.94 23.24 8.27
N GLU A 23 -3.94 23.15 9.15
CA GLU A 23 -2.54 23.05 8.77
C GLU A 23 -2.26 21.77 7.96
N ILE A 24 -2.80 20.62 8.39
CA ILE A 24 -2.67 19.35 7.67
C ILE A 24 -3.30 19.46 6.28
N PHE A 25 -4.57 19.88 6.19
CA PHE A 25 -5.25 20.00 4.90
C PHE A 25 -4.62 21.06 4.01
N SER A 26 -4.18 22.20 4.56
CA SER A 26 -3.51 23.24 3.78
C SER A 26 -2.16 22.78 3.22
N ILE A 27 -1.38 21.98 3.97
CA ILE A 27 -0.16 21.36 3.47
C ILE A 27 -0.47 20.35 2.36
N LEU A 28 -1.49 19.51 2.55
CA LEU A 28 -1.89 18.51 1.56
C LEU A 28 -2.37 19.16 0.26
N GLU A 29 -3.21 20.18 0.35
CA GLU A 29 -3.73 20.92 -0.79
C GLU A 29 -2.62 21.63 -1.56
N ASN A 30 -1.76 22.38 -0.86
CA ASN A 30 -0.77 23.25 -1.50
C ASN A 30 0.49 22.53 -1.97
N LYS A 31 0.81 21.34 -1.45
CA LYS A 31 2.06 20.63 -1.81
C LYS A 31 1.84 19.32 -2.55
N PHE A 32 0.68 18.70 -2.40
CA PHE A 32 0.45 17.35 -2.91
C PHE A 32 -0.76 17.26 -3.86
N LEU A 33 -1.91 17.84 -3.50
CA LEU A 33 -3.16 17.66 -4.25
C LEU A 33 -3.33 18.68 -5.39
N PHE A 34 -3.00 19.95 -5.13
CA PHE A 34 -3.28 21.06 -6.07
C PHE A 34 -2.05 21.94 -6.37
N GLY A 35 -0.94 21.72 -5.65
CA GLY A 35 0.29 22.49 -5.82
C GLY A 35 1.21 21.98 -6.92
N GLY A 36 1.07 22.52 -8.14
CA GLY A 36 2.18 22.58 -9.11
C GLY A 36 2.05 21.75 -10.39
N TYR A 37 0.99 21.97 -11.19
CA TYR A 37 0.99 21.57 -12.62
C TYR A 37 0.98 22.74 -13.60
N ASP A 38 1.43 23.93 -13.19
CA ASP A 38 1.60 25.06 -14.10
C ASP A 38 2.94 25.76 -13.85
N ASP A 39 4.03 25.15 -14.31
CA ASP A 39 5.29 25.85 -14.51
C ASP A 39 5.68 25.80 -16.00
N PRO A 40 5.27 26.79 -16.82
CA PRO A 40 5.50 26.77 -18.27
C PRO A 40 6.96 27.02 -18.68
N LYS A 41 7.95 26.89 -17.77
CA LYS A 41 9.36 27.23 -18.00
C LYS A 41 10.36 26.09 -17.88
N LEU A 42 9.93 24.83 -17.79
CA LEU A 42 10.82 23.66 -17.98
C LEU A 42 10.45 22.82 -19.21
N SER A 43 10.05 23.49 -20.28
CA SER A 43 10.02 22.95 -21.64
C SER A 43 10.98 23.77 -22.48
N LYS A 44 12.27 23.42 -22.39
CA LYS A 44 13.39 23.72 -23.30
C LYS A 44 14.69 23.46 -22.55
N ASN A 45 15.25 22.27 -22.72
CA ASN A 45 16.67 22.10 -23.09
C ASN A 45 17.00 20.62 -23.20
N THR A 46 17.14 20.21 -24.46
CA THR A 46 17.80 18.98 -24.90
C THR A 46 19.27 19.01 -24.47
N HIS A 47 19.67 18.10 -23.58
CA HIS A 47 21.05 17.63 -23.53
C HIS A 47 21.06 16.11 -23.45
N GLN A 48 21.51 15.50 -24.53
CA GLN A 48 21.77 14.07 -24.65
C GLN A 48 22.98 13.71 -23.77
N VAL A 49 22.82 12.68 -22.94
CA VAL A 49 23.95 11.92 -22.37
C VAL A 49 23.75 10.47 -22.80
N PRO A 50 24.74 9.81 -23.44
CA PRO A 50 24.60 8.44 -23.91
C PRO A 50 25.12 7.46 -22.86
N ILE A 51 24.25 6.60 -22.30
CA ILE A 51 24.66 5.31 -21.72
C ILE A 51 23.64 4.23 -22.12
N GLN A 52 24.21 3.10 -22.51
CA GLN A 52 23.71 1.93 -23.21
C GLN A 52 22.61 1.13 -22.47
N GLU A 53 21.51 0.89 -23.19
CA GLU A 53 20.81 -0.38 -23.40
C GLU A 53 20.71 -1.41 -22.24
N GLN A 54 19.55 -1.46 -21.56
CA GLN A 54 18.60 -2.60 -21.62
C GLN A 54 17.43 -2.42 -20.62
N LEU A 55 16.23 -2.81 -21.09
CA LEU A 55 14.90 -2.90 -20.44
C LEU A 55 13.91 -1.76 -20.74
N LYS A 56 13.30 -1.81 -21.93
CA LYS A 56 11.93 -1.30 -22.24
C LYS A 56 11.28 -2.26 -23.26
N PRO A 57 9.93 -2.44 -23.28
CA PRO A 57 8.94 -1.37 -23.24
C PRO A 57 8.31 -1.17 -21.85
N THR A 58 8.47 0.00 -21.22
CA THR A 58 7.49 1.10 -21.20
C THR A 58 6.02 0.67 -21.26
N LYS A 59 5.32 0.76 -20.13
CA LYS A 59 3.97 1.33 -20.17
C LYS A 59 4.13 2.78 -20.66
N GLN A 60 3.93 3.01 -21.94
CA GLN A 60 3.77 4.37 -22.47
C GLN A 60 2.50 4.94 -21.82
N PHE A 61 2.64 5.92 -20.94
CA PHE A 61 1.50 6.70 -20.46
C PHE A 61 1.09 7.67 -21.57
N ASN A 62 0.41 7.14 -22.60
CA ASN A 62 -0.18 7.93 -23.66
C ASN A 62 -1.43 8.64 -23.11
N GLY A 63 -1.27 9.69 -22.32
CA GLY A 63 -2.38 10.50 -21.78
C GLY A 63 -3.48 9.70 -21.06
N GLY A 64 -3.17 8.49 -20.58
CA GLY A 64 -4.13 7.52 -20.05
C GLY A 64 -4.42 7.71 -18.55
N LYS A 65 -5.53 7.16 -18.09
CA LYS A 65 -5.91 7.13 -16.66
C LYS A 65 -4.91 6.30 -15.84
N VAL A 66 -4.45 6.83 -14.72
CA VAL A 66 -3.64 6.08 -13.73
C VAL A 66 -4.57 5.18 -12.91
N ARG A 67 -4.18 3.91 -12.73
CA ARG A 67 -4.94 2.93 -11.92
C ARG A 67 -4.19 2.60 -10.64
N ILE A 68 -4.83 2.89 -9.51
CA ILE A 68 -4.26 2.69 -8.17
C ILE A 68 -5.02 1.55 -7.47
N LEU A 69 -4.28 0.60 -6.90
CA LEU A 69 -4.82 -0.42 -6.01
C LEU A 69 -4.39 -0.11 -4.57
N SER A 70 -5.36 0.16 -3.69
CA SER A 70 -5.13 0.31 -2.26
C SER A 70 -5.72 -0.88 -1.51
N ILE A 71 -4.93 -1.51 -0.65
CA ILE A 71 -5.32 -2.70 0.11
C ILE A 71 -5.26 -2.38 1.60
N ASP A 72 -6.43 -2.26 2.23
CA ASP A 72 -6.51 -2.14 3.67
C ASP A 72 -6.31 -3.51 4.34
N GLY A 73 -5.48 -3.53 5.40
CA GLY A 73 -5.06 -4.73 6.09
C GLY A 73 -5.44 -4.78 7.57
N GLY A 74 -6.45 -4.02 8.00
CA GLY A 74 -6.89 -3.91 9.39
C GLY A 74 -7.15 -5.25 10.10
N GLY A 75 -6.14 -5.80 10.77
CA GLY A 75 -6.25 -7.04 11.55
C GLY A 75 -6.18 -8.34 10.73
N ALA A 76 -6.08 -9.48 11.43
CA ALA A 76 -5.83 -10.79 10.82
C ALA A 76 -6.99 -11.28 9.93
N THR A 77 -8.24 -10.96 10.28
CA THR A 77 -9.44 -11.35 9.54
C THR A 77 -9.65 -10.55 8.27
N ASN A 78 -9.36 -9.24 8.29
CA ASN A 78 -9.60 -8.37 7.14
C ASN A 78 -8.56 -8.63 6.03
N GLY A 79 -7.34 -9.05 6.40
CA GLY A 79 -6.34 -9.49 5.42
C GLY A 79 -6.78 -10.70 4.57
N ILE A 80 -7.49 -11.67 5.17
CA ILE A 80 -8.02 -12.83 4.44
C ILE A 80 -9.15 -12.39 3.49
N LEU A 81 -10.02 -11.49 3.95
CA LEU A 81 -11.09 -10.96 3.11
C LEU A 81 -10.51 -10.19 1.91
N ALA A 82 -9.53 -9.32 2.14
CA ALA A 82 -8.82 -8.61 1.08
C ALA A 82 -8.18 -9.58 0.08
N ALA A 83 -7.48 -10.62 0.56
CA ALA A 83 -6.88 -11.62 -0.30
C ALA A 83 -7.92 -12.40 -1.14
N LYS A 84 -9.05 -12.80 -0.56
CA LYS A 84 -10.14 -13.44 -1.30
C LYS A 84 -10.73 -12.53 -2.38
N SER A 85 -10.90 -11.25 -2.07
CA SER A 85 -11.35 -10.25 -3.04
C SER A 85 -10.35 -10.11 -4.20
N LEU A 86 -9.05 -10.14 -3.91
CA LEU A 86 -7.99 -10.11 -4.93
C LEU A 86 -7.99 -11.39 -5.78
N THR A 87 -8.20 -12.57 -5.21
CA THR A 87 -8.39 -13.81 -6.00
C THR A 87 -9.55 -13.67 -6.98
N HIS A 88 -10.68 -13.14 -6.52
CA HIS A 88 -11.84 -12.94 -7.37
C HIS A 88 -11.58 -11.90 -8.48
N LEU A 89 -10.87 -10.82 -8.13
CA LEU A 89 -10.45 -9.80 -9.07
C LEU A 89 -9.53 -10.37 -10.16
N GLU A 90 -8.49 -11.12 -9.79
CA GLU A 90 -7.58 -11.77 -10.74
C GLU A 90 -8.32 -12.70 -11.70
N SER A 91 -9.23 -13.51 -11.16
CA SER A 91 -10.09 -14.39 -11.96
C SER A 91 -10.96 -13.60 -12.95
N CYS A 92 -11.51 -12.46 -12.50
CA CYS A 92 -12.28 -11.57 -13.38
C CYS A 92 -11.41 -10.94 -14.47
N LEU A 93 -10.19 -10.53 -14.16
CA LEU A 93 -9.24 -9.95 -15.11
C LEU A 93 -8.86 -10.96 -16.20
N ARG A 94 -8.55 -12.21 -15.81
CA ARG A 94 -8.27 -13.30 -16.75
C ARG A 94 -9.45 -13.56 -17.69
N ARG A 95 -10.65 -13.70 -17.13
CA ARG A 95 -11.87 -13.93 -17.93
C ARG A 95 -12.17 -12.77 -18.88
N LYS A 96 -12.07 -11.52 -18.41
CA LYS A 96 -12.40 -10.34 -19.23
C LYS A 96 -11.35 -10.06 -20.30
N SER A 97 -10.09 -10.37 -20.04
CA SER A 97 -9.01 -10.17 -21.02
C SER A 97 -8.85 -11.32 -22.00
N GLY A 98 -9.40 -12.51 -21.69
CA GLY A 98 -9.13 -13.74 -22.44
C GLY A 98 -7.71 -14.27 -22.23
N ASN A 99 -6.91 -13.66 -21.36
CA ASN A 99 -5.55 -14.08 -21.06
C ASN A 99 -5.52 -14.87 -19.75
N PRO A 100 -5.27 -16.19 -19.77
CA PRO A 100 -5.19 -17.01 -18.56
C PRO A 100 -4.00 -16.60 -17.66
N ASP A 101 -2.96 -16.02 -18.25
CA ASP A 101 -1.79 -15.53 -17.53
C ASP A 101 -1.99 -14.10 -17.03
N ALA A 102 -3.14 -13.44 -17.22
CA ALA A 102 -3.34 -12.10 -16.69
C ALA A 102 -3.14 -12.08 -15.15
N SER A 103 -2.31 -11.14 -14.67
CA SER A 103 -2.05 -10.92 -13.25
C SER A 103 -2.53 -9.55 -12.81
N ILE A 104 -2.85 -9.37 -11.53
CA ILE A 104 -3.25 -8.06 -10.99
C ILE A 104 -2.22 -6.97 -11.32
N SER A 105 -0.92 -7.30 -11.25
CA SER A 105 0.18 -6.37 -11.52
C SER A 105 0.20 -5.79 -12.94
N ASP A 106 -0.43 -6.47 -13.91
CA ASP A 106 -0.50 -5.99 -15.29
C ASP A 106 -1.50 -4.80 -15.42
N TYR A 107 -2.49 -4.71 -14.53
CA TYR A 107 -3.62 -3.78 -14.61
C TYR A 107 -3.54 -2.58 -13.69
N PHE A 108 -2.60 -2.55 -12.75
CA PHE A 108 -2.41 -1.42 -11.86
C PHE A 108 -1.04 -0.79 -12.08
N ASP A 109 -0.98 0.51 -11.89
CA ASP A 109 0.22 1.31 -12.11
C ASP A 109 0.90 1.61 -10.77
N VAL A 110 0.07 1.76 -9.73
CA VAL A 110 0.52 1.94 -8.34
C VAL A 110 -0.24 0.97 -7.45
N VAL A 111 0.45 0.41 -6.47
CA VAL A 111 -0.14 -0.38 -5.39
C VAL A 111 0.31 0.17 -4.04
N ALA A 112 -0.59 0.23 -3.08
CA ALA A 112 -0.29 0.55 -1.69
C ALA A 112 -1.07 -0.40 -0.77
N GLY A 113 -0.53 -0.64 0.42
CA GLY A 113 -1.24 -1.39 1.44
C GLY A 113 -0.61 -1.23 2.81
N SER A 114 -1.42 -1.42 3.85
CA SER A 114 -1.00 -1.36 5.25
C SER A 114 -1.18 -2.72 5.93
N GLY A 115 -0.28 -3.08 6.84
CA GLY A 115 -0.32 -4.37 7.54
C GLY A 115 -0.35 -5.57 6.59
N SER A 116 -1.39 -6.40 6.70
CA SER A 116 -1.59 -7.55 5.80
C SER A 116 -1.78 -7.15 4.33
N GLY A 117 -2.32 -5.95 4.07
CA GLY A 117 -2.43 -5.38 2.73
C GLY A 117 -1.07 -5.04 2.11
N GLY A 118 -0.10 -4.60 2.93
CA GLY A 118 1.28 -4.37 2.48
C GLY A 118 1.99 -5.68 2.09
N ILE A 119 1.76 -6.76 2.85
CA ILE A 119 2.24 -8.11 2.51
C ILE A 119 1.63 -8.56 1.17
N LEU A 120 0.32 -8.39 0.98
CA LEU A 120 -0.34 -8.72 -0.28
C LEU A 120 0.20 -7.91 -1.46
N ALA A 121 0.41 -6.60 -1.28
CA ALA A 121 1.01 -5.74 -2.29
C ALA A 121 2.40 -6.26 -2.69
N ALA A 122 3.24 -6.62 -1.72
CA ALA A 122 4.57 -7.17 -1.98
C ALA A 122 4.50 -8.49 -2.77
N LEU A 123 3.67 -9.46 -2.33
CA LEU A 123 3.56 -10.76 -2.99
C LEU A 123 3.09 -10.64 -4.45
N LEU A 124 2.13 -9.77 -4.71
CA LEU A 124 1.48 -9.65 -6.02
C LEU A 124 2.23 -8.76 -7.02
N PHE A 125 3.15 -7.91 -6.55
CA PHE A 125 3.86 -6.95 -7.42
C PHE A 125 5.37 -7.15 -7.46
N THR A 126 5.94 -7.99 -6.59
CA THR A 126 7.35 -8.40 -6.70
C THR A 126 7.53 -9.28 -7.93
N ARG A 127 8.41 -8.88 -8.86
CA ARG A 127 8.67 -9.61 -10.10
C ARG A 127 9.78 -10.64 -9.89
N GLY A 128 9.55 -11.87 -10.34
CA GLY A 128 10.55 -12.92 -10.41
C GLY A 128 11.49 -12.79 -11.61
N LYS A 129 12.37 -13.77 -11.81
CA LYS A 129 13.38 -13.78 -12.89
C LYS A 129 12.79 -13.72 -14.30
N ASN A 130 11.58 -14.27 -14.48
CA ASN A 130 10.82 -14.22 -15.72
C ASN A 130 10.12 -12.87 -15.95
N GLY A 131 10.33 -11.90 -15.05
CA GLY A 131 9.63 -10.62 -15.08
C GLY A 131 8.14 -10.76 -14.87
N ARG A 132 7.63 -11.81 -14.21
CA ARG A 132 6.21 -11.97 -13.85
C ARG A 132 6.07 -11.86 -12.32
N PRO A 133 4.90 -11.51 -11.77
CA PRO A 133 4.72 -11.50 -10.33
C PRO A 133 5.03 -12.89 -9.75
N MET A 134 5.72 -12.92 -8.60
CA MET A 134 6.17 -14.17 -7.98
C MET A 134 5.02 -15.01 -7.44
N PHE A 135 3.88 -14.39 -7.13
CA PHE A 135 2.70 -15.05 -6.60
C PHE A 135 1.46 -14.65 -7.40
N THR A 136 0.60 -15.63 -7.62
CA THR A 136 -0.81 -15.42 -7.98
C THR A 136 -1.61 -14.95 -6.76
N ALA A 137 -2.80 -14.41 -6.99
CA ALA A 137 -3.69 -14.00 -5.91
C ALA A 137 -4.08 -15.18 -4.98
N GLU A 138 -4.24 -16.37 -5.56
CA GLU A 138 -4.56 -17.59 -4.81
C GLU A 138 -3.39 -18.05 -3.91
N GLU A 139 -2.17 -17.97 -4.42
CA GLU A 139 -0.98 -18.29 -3.63
C GLU A 139 -0.75 -17.27 -2.52
N ALA A 140 -1.00 -15.99 -2.77
CA ALA A 140 -0.93 -14.94 -1.77
C ALA A 140 -1.98 -15.13 -0.65
N LEU A 141 -3.21 -15.52 -0.99
CA LEU A 141 -4.24 -15.91 -0.04
C LEU A 141 -3.78 -17.09 0.83
N SER A 142 -3.26 -18.14 0.19
CA SER A 142 -2.74 -19.33 0.87
C SER A 142 -1.60 -18.99 1.84
N PHE A 143 -0.72 -18.07 1.44
CA PHE A 143 0.37 -17.57 2.26
C PHE A 143 -0.14 -16.83 3.52
N LEU A 144 -1.11 -15.91 3.37
CA LEU A 144 -1.70 -15.21 4.52
C LEU A 144 -2.41 -16.17 5.48
N VAL A 145 -3.17 -17.14 4.97
CA VAL A 145 -3.81 -18.16 5.82
C VAL A 145 -2.77 -18.93 6.62
N ARG A 146 -1.62 -19.26 6.02
CA ARG A 146 -0.51 -19.92 6.71
C ARG A 146 0.10 -19.05 7.80
N ILE A 147 0.34 -17.77 7.53
CA ILE A 147 0.85 -16.80 8.51
C ILE A 147 -0.11 -16.70 9.70
N ASN A 148 -1.40 -16.51 9.45
CA ASN A 148 -2.42 -16.38 10.50
C ASN A 148 -2.49 -17.66 11.37
N LYS A 149 -2.44 -18.85 10.76
CA LYS A 149 -2.37 -20.11 11.51
C LYS A 149 -1.12 -20.19 12.39
N LYS A 150 0.04 -19.74 11.90
CA LYS A 150 1.30 -19.73 12.67
C LYS A 150 1.25 -18.71 13.82
N MET A 151 0.71 -17.52 13.58
CA MET A 151 0.54 -16.50 14.63
C MET A 151 -0.44 -16.96 15.70
N ASN A 152 -1.61 -17.51 15.34
CA ASN A 152 -2.58 -18.00 16.31
C ASN A 152 -2.02 -19.17 17.16
N ARG A 153 -1.20 -20.04 16.56
CA ARG A 153 -0.45 -21.07 17.31
C ARG A 153 0.59 -20.48 18.25
N ALA A 154 1.26 -19.41 17.84
CA ALA A 154 2.22 -18.73 18.68
C ALA A 154 1.51 -17.96 19.82
N GLN A 155 0.33 -17.39 19.56
CA GLN A 155 -0.48 -16.69 20.55
C GLN A 155 -1.04 -17.62 21.64
N GLY A 156 -1.21 -18.91 21.34
CA GLY A 156 -1.46 -19.95 22.36
C GLY A 156 -0.28 -20.22 23.31
N PHE A 157 0.92 -19.71 22.99
CA PHE A 157 2.11 -19.77 23.84
C PHE A 157 2.56 -18.39 24.37
N PHE A 158 2.06 -17.28 23.82
CA PHE A 158 2.41 -15.91 24.23
C PHE A 158 1.59 -15.35 25.39
N GLY A 159 1.06 -16.23 26.25
CA GLY A 159 0.87 -15.86 27.67
C GLY A 159 2.20 -15.59 28.39
N LYS A 160 3.35 -15.93 27.78
CA LYS A 160 4.68 -15.70 28.33
C LYS A 160 5.71 -15.38 27.23
N VAL A 161 6.39 -14.25 27.41
CA VAL A 161 7.70 -13.86 26.85
C VAL A 161 7.71 -13.15 25.48
N PHE A 162 7.73 -11.81 25.56
CA PHE A 162 8.35 -10.90 24.59
C PHE A 162 9.81 -11.31 24.29
N GLY A 163 10.19 -11.33 23.01
CA GLY A 163 11.58 -11.56 22.60
C GLY A 163 11.85 -11.06 21.17
N SER A 164 12.22 -9.78 21.07
CA SER A 164 12.53 -9.03 19.85
C SER A 164 13.58 -9.69 18.93
N ALA A 165 14.45 -10.57 19.45
CA ALA A 165 15.53 -11.21 18.70
C ALA A 165 15.08 -12.21 17.61
N LYS A 166 13.85 -12.73 17.66
CA LYS A 166 13.41 -13.80 16.74
C LYS A 166 12.86 -13.27 15.42
N ALA A 167 12.45 -12.00 15.36
CA ALA A 167 11.94 -11.37 14.13
C ALA A 167 13.09 -11.06 13.16
N GLU A 168 14.22 -10.55 13.67
CA GLU A 168 15.39 -10.22 12.85
C GLU A 168 15.98 -11.46 12.16
N LYS A 169 16.04 -12.60 12.87
CA LYS A 169 16.57 -13.85 12.33
C LYS A 169 15.74 -14.44 11.18
N VAL A 170 14.41 -14.34 11.27
CA VAL A 170 13.51 -14.85 10.23
C VAL A 170 13.50 -13.93 9.00
N PHE A 171 13.78 -12.64 9.20
CA PHE A 171 13.89 -11.68 8.11
C PHE A 171 15.23 -11.84 7.37
N SER A 172 16.34 -12.01 8.08
CA SER A 172 17.67 -12.26 7.47
C SER A 172 17.75 -13.60 6.74
N GLU A 173 17.16 -14.67 7.28
CA GLU A 173 17.20 -16.00 6.63
C GLU A 173 16.47 -16.03 5.28
N ASN A 174 15.46 -15.17 5.07
CA ASN A 174 14.70 -15.13 3.81
C ASN A 174 15.21 -14.08 2.81
N PHE A 175 16.04 -13.12 3.25
CA PHE A 175 16.53 -12.02 2.42
C PHE A 175 18.06 -11.93 2.29
N SER A 176 18.84 -12.78 2.95
CA SER A 176 20.31 -12.80 2.88
C SER A 176 20.90 -13.98 2.10
N GLY A 177 20.24 -14.41 1.02
CA GLY A 177 20.74 -15.47 0.15
C GLY A 177 20.89 -15.02 -1.31
N ASN A 178 22.05 -14.46 -1.64
CA ASN A 178 22.67 -14.48 -2.96
C ASN A 178 24.04 -15.14 -2.80
#